data_AF-A0A8T3RN92-F1
#
_entry.id   AF-A0A8T3RN92-F1
#
_cell.length_a   1.000
_cell.length_b   1.000
_cell.length_c   1.000
_cell.angle_alpha   90.00
_cell.angle_beta   90.00
_cell.angle_gamma   90.00
#
_symmetry.space_group_name_H-M   'P 1'
#
loop_
_entity.id
_entity.type
_entity.pdbx_description
1 polymer ?
#
loop_
_entity_poly.entity_id
_entity_poly.type
_entity_poly.pdbx_seq_one_letter_code
_entity_poly.pdbx_strand_id
1 'polypeptide(L)'
;MAFPRTLAFLALATIALSAHSAAQGIYQTPEDFLREAFAGAPPEPSKLWIDEKLKPGIRAILEHDLDVLRLRYWGKDGRTAWILEEIGKERPITTGIVIHRGAIERIKILVFRESRGWEVRYPFFTDQFTGATLGTGQQLDRDIDGISGATLSVRALTKVARLALLLHAHSDFADGKQ
;
A
#
# COMPACT_ATOMS: atom_id res chain seq x y z
N MET A 1 -36.91 64.45 22.64
CA MET A 1 -37.68 63.87 21.53
C MET A 1 -36.76 63.79 20.32
N ALA A 2 -36.31 62.59 19.93
CA ALA A 2 -35.74 62.17 18.63
C ALA A 2 -34.74 61.03 18.84
N PHE A 3 -35.07 59.86 18.27
CA PHE A 3 -34.43 58.55 18.42
C PHE A 3 -33.11 58.39 17.66
N PRO A 4 -32.20 57.49 18.08
CA PRO A 4 -31.02 57.11 17.30
C PRO A 4 -31.40 56.20 16.12
N ARG A 5 -30.83 56.43 14.94
CA ARG A 5 -30.99 55.55 13.77
C ARG A 5 -29.86 54.52 13.80
N THR A 6 -30.16 53.34 14.32
CA THR A 6 -29.29 52.16 14.29
C THR A 6 -29.10 51.72 12.83
N LEU A 7 -27.88 51.81 12.31
CA LEU A 7 -27.52 51.22 11.02
C LEU A 7 -27.46 49.69 11.23
N ALA A 8 -28.47 48.98 10.71
CA ALA A 8 -28.49 47.53 10.72
C ALA A 8 -27.47 47.00 9.71
N PHE A 9 -26.38 46.40 10.20
CA PHE A 9 -25.46 45.59 9.40
C PHE A 9 -26.17 44.31 8.95
N LEU A 10 -26.52 44.21 7.67
CA LEU A 10 -26.95 42.96 7.07
C LEU A 10 -25.70 42.18 6.63
N ALA A 11 -25.14 41.39 7.54
CA ALA A 11 -24.07 40.45 7.22
C ALA A 11 -24.67 39.27 6.44
N LEU A 12 -24.49 39.27 5.12
CA LEU A 12 -24.85 38.16 4.24
C LEU A 12 -23.89 37.00 4.51
N ALA A 13 -24.31 36.06 5.36
CA ALA A 13 -23.57 34.84 5.63
C ALA A 13 -23.61 33.92 4.38
N THR A 14 -22.57 33.99 3.56
CA THR A 14 -22.31 32.99 2.51
C THR A 14 -21.96 31.67 3.19
N ILE A 15 -22.94 30.79 3.32
CA ILE A 15 -22.72 29.38 3.67
C ILE A 15 -22.05 28.74 2.44
N ALA A 16 -20.72 28.70 2.46
CA ALA A 16 -19.96 27.87 1.54
C ALA A 16 -20.28 26.41 1.88
N LEU A 17 -21.22 25.81 1.14
CA LEU A 17 -21.49 24.39 1.20
C LEU A 17 -20.30 23.67 0.57
N SER A 18 -19.27 23.40 1.38
CA SER A 18 -18.17 22.53 0.99
C SER A 18 -18.74 21.15 0.75
N ALA A 19 -19.02 20.83 -0.52
CA ALA A 19 -19.26 19.48 -0.97
C ALA A 19 -18.00 18.66 -0.68
N HIS A 20 -17.94 18.07 0.51
CA HIS A 20 -16.97 17.04 0.81
C HIS A 20 -17.37 15.83 -0.02
N SER A 21 -16.90 15.77 -1.25
CA SER A 21 -16.71 14.48 -1.89
C SER A 21 -15.68 13.75 -1.03
N ALA A 22 -16.15 12.90 -0.12
CA ALA A 22 -15.30 11.91 0.51
C ALA A 22 -14.72 11.11 -0.65
N ALA A 23 -13.44 11.32 -0.96
CA ALA A 23 -12.76 10.56 -1.99
C ALA A 23 -12.85 9.08 -1.61
N GLN A 24 -13.80 8.36 -2.20
CA GLN A 24 -13.81 6.92 -2.16
C GLN A 24 -12.45 6.49 -2.67
N GLY A 25 -11.64 5.92 -1.78
CA GLY A 25 -10.50 5.15 -2.19
C GLY A 25 -9.11 5.74 -2.07
N ILE A 26 -8.82 6.81 -1.33
CA ILE A 26 -7.44 7.12 -0.89
C ILE A 26 -7.42 7.16 0.64
N TYR A 27 -6.77 6.17 1.27
CA TYR A 27 -6.63 6.08 2.73
C TYR A 27 -5.33 6.70 3.24
N GLN A 28 -4.27 6.59 2.45
CA GLN A 28 -2.97 7.20 2.73
C GLN A 28 -2.26 7.40 1.40
N THR A 29 -1.59 8.54 1.20
CA THR A 29 -0.81 8.73 -0.03
C THR A 29 0.48 7.87 0.02
N PRO A 30 1.02 7.43 -1.12
CA PRO A 30 2.32 6.76 -1.16
C PRO A 30 3.44 7.57 -0.49
N GLU A 31 3.41 8.90 -0.63
CA GLU A 31 4.40 9.78 -0.01
C GLU A 31 4.29 9.74 1.53
N ASP A 32 3.09 9.88 2.07
CA ASP A 32 2.86 9.81 3.52
C ASP A 32 3.27 8.44 4.09
N PHE A 33 2.96 7.36 3.36
CA PHE A 33 3.37 6.01 3.73
C PHE A 33 4.90 5.87 3.78
N LEU A 34 5.61 6.40 2.78
CA LEU A 34 7.07 6.35 2.74
C LEU A 34 7.69 7.20 3.86
N ARG A 35 7.14 8.38 4.15
CA ARG A 35 7.59 9.18 5.30
C ARG A 35 7.37 8.43 6.60
N GLU A 36 6.22 7.79 6.79
CA GLU A 36 5.97 6.95 7.97
C GLU A 36 6.95 5.76 8.06
N ALA A 37 7.20 5.08 6.93
CA ALA A 37 8.10 3.93 6.87
C ALA A 37 9.57 4.28 7.17
N PHE A 38 9.97 5.54 7.02
CA PHE A 38 11.35 5.99 7.23
C PHE A 38 11.45 7.17 8.20
N ALA A 39 10.54 7.25 9.18
CA ALA A 39 10.56 8.25 10.25
C ALA A 39 10.71 9.71 9.78
N GLY A 40 10.02 10.06 8.69
CA GLY A 40 9.99 11.38 8.08
C GLY A 40 11.04 11.63 6.99
N ALA A 41 12.04 10.76 6.85
CA ALA A 41 13.16 10.94 5.93
C ALA A 41 13.34 9.72 5.01
N PRO A 42 12.44 9.52 4.03
CA PRO A 42 12.61 8.46 3.05
C PRO A 42 13.90 8.67 2.24
N PRO A 43 14.66 7.59 1.95
CA PRO A 43 15.85 7.69 1.10
C PRO A 43 15.46 8.06 -0.34
N GLU A 44 16.45 8.34 -1.19
CA GLU A 44 16.20 8.42 -2.62
C GLU A 44 15.72 7.05 -3.16
N PRO A 45 14.81 7.03 -4.15
CA PRO A 45 14.28 5.80 -4.71
C PRO A 45 15.35 5.05 -5.51
N SER A 46 15.57 3.79 -5.15
CA SER A 46 16.31 2.82 -5.95
C SER A 46 15.43 2.23 -7.06
N LYS A 47 16.06 1.53 -8.01
CA LYS A 47 15.40 0.88 -9.15
C LYS A 47 15.77 -0.60 -9.19
N LEU A 48 14.76 -1.46 -9.14
CA LEU A 48 14.92 -2.90 -9.36
C LEU A 48 14.51 -3.24 -10.79
N TRP A 49 15.42 -3.77 -11.59
CA TRP A 49 15.14 -4.21 -12.96
C TRP A 49 14.40 -5.54 -12.96
N ILE A 50 13.36 -5.65 -13.80
CA ILE A 50 12.57 -6.88 -13.97
C ILE A 50 13.18 -7.69 -15.11
N ASP A 51 14.22 -8.47 -14.77
CA ASP A 51 14.98 -9.27 -15.73
C ASP A 51 14.41 -10.69 -15.92
N GLU A 52 15.03 -11.46 -16.82
CA GLU A 52 14.61 -12.84 -17.12
C GLU A 52 14.73 -13.81 -15.93
N LYS A 53 15.51 -13.45 -14.90
CA LYS A 53 15.63 -14.28 -13.69
C LYS A 53 14.47 -14.03 -12.72
N LEU A 54 14.02 -12.78 -12.64
CA LEU A 54 12.95 -12.37 -11.73
C LEU A 54 11.54 -12.63 -12.29
N LYS A 55 11.35 -12.51 -13.61
CA LYS A 55 10.07 -12.73 -14.29
C LYS A 55 9.37 -14.06 -13.93
N PRO A 56 10.06 -15.23 -13.93
CA PRO A 56 9.41 -16.49 -13.56
C PRO A 56 8.83 -16.48 -12.14
N GLY A 57 9.53 -15.88 -11.17
CA GLY A 57 9.05 -15.76 -9.79
C GLY A 57 7.82 -14.85 -9.70
N ILE A 58 7.85 -13.70 -10.39
CA ILE A 58 6.70 -12.78 -10.46
C ILE A 58 5.47 -13.50 -11.03
N ARG A 59 5.61 -14.20 -12.16
CA ARG A 59 4.49 -14.96 -12.77
C ARG A 59 3.96 -16.06 -11.87
N ALA A 60 4.82 -16.73 -11.12
CA ALA A 60 4.40 -17.76 -10.17
C ALA A 60 3.58 -17.20 -8.99
N ILE A 61 3.77 -15.91 -8.65
CA ILE A 61 3.03 -15.24 -7.57
C ILE A 61 1.77 -14.57 -8.11
N LEU A 62 1.91 -13.75 -9.16
CA LEU A 62 0.84 -12.89 -9.67
C LEU A 62 -0.07 -13.60 -10.68
N GLU A 63 0.42 -14.67 -11.33
CA GLU A 63 -0.24 -15.31 -12.48
C GLU A 63 -0.31 -14.40 -13.73
N HIS A 64 0.43 -13.29 -13.72
CA HIS A 64 0.67 -12.39 -14.86
C HIS A 64 2.02 -11.68 -14.69
N ASP A 65 2.42 -10.92 -15.70
CA ASP A 65 3.60 -10.05 -15.65
C ASP A 65 3.25 -8.67 -15.04
N LEU A 66 4.26 -7.95 -14.53
CA LEU A 66 4.07 -6.57 -14.07
C LEU A 66 4.03 -5.53 -15.21
N ASP A 67 4.36 -5.93 -16.44
CA ASP A 67 4.42 -5.08 -17.63
C ASP A 67 5.25 -3.79 -17.48
N VAL A 68 6.25 -3.83 -16.59
CA VAL A 68 7.21 -2.75 -16.37
C VAL A 68 8.65 -3.26 -16.48
N LEU A 69 9.54 -2.41 -17.00
CA LEU A 69 10.97 -2.74 -17.10
C LEU A 69 11.69 -2.73 -15.75
N ARG A 70 11.21 -1.89 -14.83
CA ARG A 70 11.80 -1.69 -13.51
C ARG A 70 10.78 -1.15 -12.53
N LEU A 71 10.93 -1.52 -11.27
CA LEU A 71 10.17 -0.98 -10.16
C LEU A 71 11.02 0.03 -9.37
N ARG A 72 10.36 1.07 -8.87
CA ARG A 72 10.95 1.94 -7.84
C ARG A 72 10.71 1.32 -6.48
N TYR A 73 11.71 1.44 -5.62
CA TYR A 73 11.63 1.05 -4.22
C TYR A 73 12.51 1.95 -3.38
N TRP A 74 12.29 1.95 -2.07
CA TRP A 74 13.06 2.75 -1.12
C TRP A 74 13.72 1.81 -0.15
N GLY A 75 15.02 1.96 0.10
CA GLY A 75 15.73 1.05 0.98
C GLY A 75 16.74 1.74 1.88
N LYS A 76 16.87 1.23 3.11
CA LYS A 76 17.82 1.70 4.11
C LYS A 76 18.03 0.61 5.16
N ASP A 77 19.27 0.30 5.54
CA ASP A 77 19.61 -0.57 6.68
C ASP A 77 18.90 -1.95 6.69
N GLY A 78 18.85 -2.62 5.52
CA GLY A 78 18.19 -3.93 5.37
C GLY A 78 16.65 -3.87 5.33
N ARG A 79 16.07 -2.66 5.30
CA ARG A 79 14.64 -2.39 5.14
C ARG A 79 14.36 -1.93 3.72
N THR A 80 13.28 -2.42 3.11
CA THR A 80 12.75 -1.90 1.84
C THR A 80 11.26 -1.56 1.94
N ALA A 81 10.84 -0.51 1.24
CA ALA A 81 9.44 -0.13 1.10
C ALA A 81 9.03 -0.18 -0.38
N TRP A 82 7.87 -0.77 -0.62
CA TRP A 82 7.29 -1.01 -1.94
C TRP A 82 5.89 -0.42 -2.02
N ILE A 83 5.58 0.15 -3.18
CA ILE A 83 4.22 0.56 -3.54
C ILE A 83 3.81 -0.33 -4.70
N LEU A 84 2.91 -1.29 -4.44
CA LEU A 84 2.51 -2.32 -5.39
C LEU A 84 1.02 -2.24 -5.64
N GLU A 85 0.59 -2.65 -6.83
CA GLU A 85 -0.81 -2.74 -7.20
C GLU A 85 -1.13 -4.16 -7.67
N GLU A 86 -2.30 -4.65 -7.27
CA GLU A 86 -2.88 -5.89 -7.78
C GLU A 86 -4.38 -5.70 -7.96
N ILE A 87 -4.96 -6.30 -8.99
CA ILE A 87 -6.40 -6.27 -9.22
C ILE A 87 -7.10 -7.09 -8.14
N GLY A 88 -8.06 -6.48 -7.45
CA GLY A 88 -8.95 -7.20 -6.55
C GLY A 88 -9.96 -8.03 -7.34
N LYS A 89 -11.13 -7.44 -7.58
CA LYS A 89 -12.16 -8.01 -8.45
C LYS A 89 -12.13 -7.40 -9.84
N GLU A 90 -12.09 -6.08 -9.92
CA GLU A 90 -12.24 -5.28 -11.15
C GLU A 90 -11.26 -4.10 -11.21
N ARG A 91 -10.74 -3.64 -10.07
CA ARG A 91 -9.92 -2.42 -9.95
C ARG A 91 -8.65 -2.69 -9.14
N PRO A 92 -7.57 -1.93 -9.39
CA PRO A 92 -6.33 -2.08 -8.63
C PRO A 92 -6.48 -1.61 -7.19
N ILE A 93 -5.88 -2.38 -6.28
CA ILE A 93 -5.67 -2.05 -4.88
C ILE A 93 -4.21 -1.63 -4.71
N THR A 94 -3.96 -0.37 -4.39
CA THR A 94 -2.61 0.14 -4.16
C THR A 94 -2.20 -0.12 -2.72
N THR A 95 -1.09 -0.82 -2.53
CA THR A 95 -0.63 -1.31 -1.24
C THR A 95 0.80 -0.87 -0.97
N GLY A 96 1.03 -0.30 0.22
CA GLY A 96 2.35 0.00 0.74
C GLY A 96 2.83 -1.16 1.61
N ILE A 97 4.00 -1.69 1.33
CA ILE A 97 4.57 -2.85 2.05
C ILE A 97 5.99 -2.52 2.48
N VAL A 98 6.30 -2.77 3.75
CA VAL A 98 7.65 -2.67 4.30
C VAL A 98 8.15 -4.08 4.58
N ILE A 99 9.33 -4.40 4.05
CA ILE A 99 10.11 -5.59 4.38
C ILE A 99 11.33 -5.16 5.18
N HIS A 100 11.67 -5.89 6.23
CA HIS A 100 12.91 -5.69 6.99
C HIS A 100 13.57 -7.05 7.21
N ARG A 101 14.79 -7.22 6.68
CA ARG A 101 15.58 -8.47 6.77
C ARG A 101 14.76 -9.70 6.38
N GLY A 102 14.21 -9.68 5.17
CA GLY A 102 13.45 -10.79 4.61
C GLY A 102 12.07 -11.06 5.24
N ALA A 103 11.62 -10.28 6.22
CA ALA A 103 10.30 -10.42 6.85
C ALA A 103 9.42 -9.19 6.61
N ILE A 104 8.11 -9.41 6.46
CA ILE A 104 7.15 -8.31 6.34
C ILE A 104 7.08 -7.57 7.69
N GLU A 105 7.46 -6.30 7.69
CA GLU A 105 7.29 -5.45 8.87
C GLU A 105 5.88 -4.85 8.91
N ARG A 106 5.32 -4.49 7.75
CA ARG A 106 4.01 -3.84 7.66
C ARG A 106 3.40 -3.93 6.27
N ILE A 107 2.08 -4.06 6.21
CA ILE A 107 1.27 -3.85 5.00
C ILE A 107 0.20 -2.80 5.29
N LYS A 108 -0.01 -1.86 4.36
CA LYS A 108 -1.11 -0.88 4.40
C LYS A 108 -1.76 -0.72 3.03
N ILE A 109 -3.07 -0.61 3.03
CA ILE A 109 -3.86 -0.27 1.84
C ILE A 109 -3.82 1.25 1.71
N LEU A 110 -3.30 1.74 0.60
CA LEU A 110 -3.11 3.16 0.33
C LEU A 110 -4.27 3.72 -0.48
N VAL A 111 -4.67 3.01 -1.53
CA VAL A 111 -5.73 3.41 -2.44
C VAL A 111 -6.60 2.20 -2.77
N PHE A 112 -7.92 2.32 -2.62
CA PHE A 112 -8.87 1.23 -2.77
C PHE A 112 -10.07 1.64 -3.63
N ARG A 113 -10.20 1.05 -4.81
CA ARG A 113 -11.11 1.53 -5.86
C ARG A 113 -12.26 0.55 -6.14
N GLU A 114 -12.44 -0.45 -5.27
CA GLU A 114 -13.47 -1.47 -5.41
C GLU A 114 -14.73 -1.13 -4.63
N SER A 115 -15.86 -1.71 -5.06
CA SER A 115 -17.15 -1.49 -4.38
C SER A 115 -17.28 -2.19 -3.02
N ARG A 116 -16.53 -3.29 -2.81
CA ARG A 116 -16.58 -4.16 -1.62
C ARG A 116 -15.22 -4.78 -1.35
N GLY A 117 -15.06 -5.33 -0.15
CA GLY A 117 -13.82 -5.97 0.27
C GLY A 117 -12.79 -4.98 0.81
N TRP A 118 -13.23 -3.78 1.21
CA TRP A 118 -12.40 -2.73 1.82
C TRP A 118 -12.05 -3.07 3.28
N GLU A 119 -12.70 -4.09 3.85
CA GLU A 119 -12.45 -4.62 5.19
C GLU A 119 -11.00 -5.10 5.35
N VAL A 120 -10.33 -5.50 4.25
CA VAL A 120 -8.91 -5.88 4.25
C VAL A 120 -7.98 -4.74 4.69
N ARG A 121 -8.45 -3.49 4.73
CA ARG A 121 -7.63 -2.34 5.19
C ARG A 121 -7.38 -2.31 6.69
N TYR A 122 -8.13 -3.09 7.47
CA TYR A 122 -8.13 -2.99 8.91
C TYR A 122 -7.05 -3.85 9.58
N PRO A 123 -6.55 -3.44 10.77
CA PRO A 123 -5.50 -4.13 11.50
C PRO A 123 -5.75 -5.62 11.73
N PHE A 124 -7.00 -6.02 12.03
CA PHE A 124 -7.34 -7.43 12.25
C PHE A 124 -6.98 -8.34 11.06
N PHE A 125 -6.89 -7.78 9.85
CA PHE A 125 -6.43 -8.47 8.65
C PHE A 125 -4.96 -8.17 8.34
N THR A 126 -4.56 -6.90 8.27
CA THR A 126 -3.19 -6.54 7.84
C THR A 126 -2.11 -7.02 8.80
N ASP A 127 -2.43 -7.12 10.10
CA ASP A 127 -1.44 -7.50 11.11
C ASP A 127 -1.05 -8.98 11.02
N GLN A 128 -1.88 -9.82 10.38
CA GLN A 128 -1.59 -11.24 10.13
C GLN A 128 -0.32 -11.44 9.30
N PHE A 129 0.01 -10.47 8.44
CA PHE A 129 1.22 -10.49 7.61
C PHE A 129 2.49 -10.14 8.39
N THR A 130 2.39 -9.56 9.59
CA THR A 130 3.56 -9.08 10.33
C THR A 130 4.48 -10.23 10.71
N GLY A 131 5.76 -10.10 10.35
CA GLY A 131 6.78 -11.11 10.54
C GLY A 131 6.71 -12.29 9.56
N ALA A 132 5.77 -12.29 8.60
CA ALA A 132 5.71 -13.36 7.60
C ALA A 132 6.92 -13.28 6.68
N THR A 133 7.45 -14.44 6.31
CA THR A 133 8.57 -14.60 5.37
C THR A 133 8.15 -15.41 4.14
N LEU A 134 9.01 -15.45 3.13
CA LEU A 134 8.78 -16.26 1.94
C LEU A 134 9.35 -17.67 2.15
N GLY A 135 8.46 -18.64 2.30
CA GLY A 135 8.79 -20.05 2.47
C GLY A 135 8.94 -20.81 1.16
N THR A 136 8.82 -22.14 1.24
CA THR A 136 8.93 -23.05 0.11
C THR A 136 7.87 -22.77 -0.96
N GLY A 137 8.26 -22.86 -2.24
CA GLY A 137 7.33 -22.64 -3.35
C GLY A 137 6.83 -21.20 -3.47
N GLN A 138 7.56 -20.24 -2.90
CA GLN A 138 7.20 -18.82 -2.87
C GLN A 138 5.87 -18.55 -2.16
N GLN A 139 5.47 -19.40 -1.19
CA GLN A 139 4.32 -19.15 -0.33
C GLN A 139 4.76 -18.39 0.92
N LEU A 140 3.80 -17.79 1.63
CA LEU A 140 4.08 -17.28 2.97
C LEU A 140 4.36 -18.46 3.92
N ASP A 141 5.15 -18.22 4.95
CA ASP A 141 5.45 -19.19 6.01
C ASP A 141 4.28 -19.48 6.96
N ARG A 142 3.12 -18.86 6.71
CA ARG A 142 1.90 -18.94 7.48
C ARG A 142 0.68 -18.73 6.59
N ASP A 143 -0.46 -19.18 7.08
CA ASP A 143 -1.75 -18.89 6.47
C ASP A 143 -2.24 -17.49 6.84
N ILE A 144 -3.06 -16.92 5.96
CA ILE A 144 -3.76 -15.65 6.18
C ILE A 144 -5.25 -15.94 6.15
N ASP A 145 -5.93 -15.65 7.25
CA ASP A 145 -7.36 -15.84 7.38
C ASP A 145 -8.11 -14.92 6.41
N GLY A 146 -9.09 -15.51 5.72
CA GLY A 146 -9.95 -14.78 4.80
C GLY A 146 -10.96 -13.89 5.52
N ILE A 147 -11.56 -12.97 4.75
CA ILE A 147 -12.72 -12.19 5.16
C ILE A 147 -13.88 -12.57 4.25
N SER A 148 -15.02 -12.95 4.84
CA SER A 148 -16.24 -13.27 4.10
C SER A 148 -16.65 -12.11 3.20
N GLY A 149 -16.89 -12.39 1.92
CA GLY A 149 -17.26 -11.36 0.94
C GLY A 149 -16.09 -10.52 0.39
N ALA A 150 -14.85 -10.74 0.84
CA ALA A 150 -13.67 -10.03 0.38
C ALA A 150 -12.56 -10.97 -0.16
N THR A 151 -12.90 -12.21 -0.55
CA THR A 151 -11.94 -13.25 -0.96
C THR A 151 -10.97 -12.77 -2.05
N LEU A 152 -11.44 -11.99 -3.03
CA LEU A 152 -10.59 -11.48 -4.10
C LEU A 152 -9.62 -10.39 -3.62
N SER A 153 -10.07 -9.50 -2.73
CA SER A 153 -9.19 -8.52 -2.08
C SER A 153 -8.13 -9.20 -1.20
N VAL A 154 -8.52 -10.24 -0.45
CA VAL A 154 -7.59 -11.05 0.35
C VAL A 154 -6.53 -11.67 -0.54
N ARG A 155 -6.94 -12.33 -1.64
CA ARG A 155 -6.02 -12.94 -2.61
C ARG A 155 -5.06 -11.91 -3.20
N ALA A 156 -5.57 -10.74 -3.59
CA ALA A 156 -4.74 -9.66 -4.14
C ALA A 156 -3.67 -9.21 -3.14
N LEU A 157 -4.05 -9.00 -1.86
CA LEU A 157 -3.12 -8.61 -0.82
C LEU A 157 -2.07 -9.69 -0.52
N THR A 158 -2.49 -10.96 -0.47
CA THR A 158 -1.56 -12.09 -0.29
C THR A 158 -0.55 -12.19 -1.44
N LYS A 159 -0.99 -11.94 -2.68
CA LYS A 159 -0.08 -11.89 -3.84
C LYS A 159 0.95 -10.77 -3.71
N VAL A 160 0.54 -9.53 -3.42
CA VAL A 160 1.50 -8.42 -3.30
C VAL A 160 2.43 -8.56 -2.09
N ALA A 161 1.96 -9.20 -1.00
CA ALA A 161 2.81 -9.54 0.15
C ALA A 161 3.94 -10.49 -0.25
N ARG A 162 3.60 -11.60 -0.94
CA ARG A 162 4.57 -12.56 -1.49
C ARG A 162 5.51 -11.90 -2.49
N LEU A 163 4.97 -11.04 -3.36
CA LEU A 163 5.75 -10.31 -4.34
C LEU A 163 6.77 -9.39 -3.67
N ALA A 164 6.37 -8.59 -2.67
CA ALA A 164 7.28 -7.69 -1.97
C ALA A 164 8.47 -8.43 -1.32
N LEU A 165 8.23 -9.61 -0.75
CA LEU A 165 9.29 -10.47 -0.21
C LEU A 165 10.24 -10.97 -1.31
N LEU A 166 9.70 -11.45 -2.44
CA LEU A 166 10.50 -11.86 -3.60
C LEU A 166 11.36 -10.69 -4.12
N LEU A 167 10.77 -9.50 -4.26
CA LEU A 167 11.46 -8.31 -4.74
C LEU A 167 12.54 -7.84 -3.76
N HIS A 168 12.28 -7.91 -2.44
CA HIS A 168 13.28 -7.62 -1.41
C HIS A 168 14.51 -8.52 -1.54
N ALA A 169 14.32 -9.84 -1.74
CA ALA A 169 15.42 -10.78 -1.93
C ALA A 169 16.30 -10.48 -3.17
N HIS A 170 15.76 -9.75 -4.15
CA HIS A 170 16.48 -9.32 -5.35
C HIS A 170 16.98 -7.87 -5.29
N SER A 171 16.64 -7.14 -4.23
CA SER A 171 17.09 -5.77 -4.01
C SER A 171 18.54 -5.69 -3.51
N ASP A 172 19.06 -4.47 -3.44
CA ASP A 172 20.39 -4.18 -2.88
C ASP A 172 20.42 -4.31 -1.35
N PHE A 173 19.26 -4.49 -0.71
CA PHE A 173 19.10 -4.57 0.75
C PHE A 173 18.71 -5.97 1.23
N ALA A 174 18.84 -6.98 0.36
CA ALA A 174 18.66 -8.38 0.72
C ALA A 174 19.73 -8.82 1.74
N ASP A 175 19.39 -9.81 2.56
CA ASP A 175 20.32 -10.37 3.55
C ASP A 175 21.63 -10.84 2.88
N GLY A 176 22.78 -10.42 3.43
CA GLY A 176 24.10 -10.76 2.91
C GLY A 176 24.66 -9.88 1.79
N LYS A 177 23.95 -8.81 1.38
CA LYS A 177 24.43 -7.83 0.37
C LYS A 177 24.83 -6.45 0.96
N GLN A 178 25.07 -6.37 2.28
CA GLN A 178 25.49 -5.12 2.94
C GLN A 178 26.98 -4.83 2.75
#